data_AF-A0A4V5P1R1-F1
#
_entry.id   AF-A0A4V5P1R1-F1
#
_cell.length_a   1.000
_cell.length_b   1.000
_cell.length_c   1.000
_cell.angle_alpha   90.00
_cell.angle_beta   90.00
_cell.angle_gamma   90.00
#
_symmetry.space_group_name_H-M   'P 1'
#
loop_
_entity.id
_entity.type
_entity.pdbx_description
1 polymer ?
#
loop_
_entity_poly.entity_id
_entity_poly.type
_entity_poly.pdbx_seq_one_letter_code
_entity_poly.pdbx_strand_id
1 'polypeptide(L)'
;MTPIEYLKIQSKNLNKDFKTQTFSFDPKLGSKVYDYEPNYFKFDMLVPDFKINEDSFKLGNAQHIIAKLCGFTKWVELLKALPARVELAILLFDNMDRVSVRDWEEYISRIETENKVTIDDDFRLQIFKEVFLEREQDVYYDDYRLLPDERYVQDNESNSTAKITFLPLNRDDRDEFIKAANRSFERIFERIEPENPELTRALWNAEHFIDKELLSEDMLPIDRDYALSFVDSFLVGYVIQLAAQADEQAQGQ
;
A
#
# COMPACT_ATOMS: atom_id res chain seq x y z
N MET A 1 -11.49 -2.27 22.80
CA MET A 1 -11.88 -2.10 21.39
C MET A 1 -12.79 -3.26 21.03
N THR A 2 -13.95 -2.99 20.43
CA THR A 2 -14.86 -4.05 19.98
C THR A 2 -14.34 -4.69 18.68
N PRO A 3 -14.74 -5.95 18.35
CA PRO A 3 -14.33 -6.59 17.09
C PRO A 3 -14.66 -5.76 15.85
N ILE A 4 -15.83 -5.12 15.82
CA ILE A 4 -16.26 -4.26 14.71
C ILE A 4 -15.40 -2.99 14.62
N GLU A 5 -15.00 -2.40 15.75
CA GLU A 5 -14.09 -1.25 15.75
C GLU A 5 -12.70 -1.63 15.21
N TYR A 6 -12.20 -2.81 15.57
CA TYR A 6 -10.95 -3.34 15.02
C TYR A 6 -11.02 -3.46 13.50
N LEU A 7 -12.07 -4.08 12.94
CA LEU A 7 -12.22 -4.22 11.48
C LEU A 7 -12.45 -2.88 10.77
N LYS A 8 -13.08 -1.90 11.44
CA LYS A 8 -13.17 -0.52 10.93
C LYS A 8 -11.78 0.13 10.83
N ILE A 9 -10.90 -0.14 11.80
CA ILE A 9 -9.52 0.34 11.75
C ILE A 9 -8.78 -0.33 10.59
N GLN A 10 -8.93 -1.65 10.39
CA GLN A 10 -8.33 -2.34 9.25
C GLN A 10 -8.80 -1.76 7.91
N SER A 11 -10.10 -1.44 7.80
CA SER A 11 -10.65 -0.79 6.60
C SER A 11 -10.05 0.60 6.36
N LYS A 12 -9.77 1.35 7.43
CA LYS A 12 -9.11 2.66 7.34
C LYS A 12 -7.65 2.53 6.95
N ASN A 13 -6.94 1.53 7.49
CA ASN A 13 -5.55 1.23 7.16
C ASN A 13 -5.41 0.85 5.69
N LEU A 14 -6.26 -0.03 5.18
CA LEU A 14 -6.30 -0.38 3.76
C LEU A 14 -6.56 0.84 2.86
N ASN A 15 -7.50 1.69 3.26
CA ASN A 15 -7.76 2.94 2.53
C ASN A 15 -6.64 3.97 2.68
N LYS A 16 -5.85 3.94 3.76
CA LYS A 16 -4.66 4.79 3.93
C LYS A 16 -3.57 4.34 2.96
N ASP A 17 -3.31 3.04 2.90
CA ASP A 17 -2.35 2.46 1.97
C ASP A 17 -2.72 2.73 0.52
N PHE A 18 -4.00 2.60 0.15
CA PHE A 18 -4.42 2.97 -1.21
C PHE A 18 -4.09 4.43 -1.56
N LYS A 19 -4.14 5.36 -0.60
CA LYS A 19 -3.81 6.78 -0.88
C LYS A 19 -2.33 7.03 -1.17
N THR A 20 -1.46 6.05 -0.91
CA THR A 20 -0.06 6.10 -1.33
C THR A 20 0.13 5.79 -2.81
N GLN A 21 -0.96 5.48 -3.51
CA GLN A 21 -0.94 5.15 -4.93
C GLN A 21 -0.27 6.26 -5.74
N THR A 22 0.75 5.86 -6.50
CA THR A 22 1.32 6.64 -7.59
C THR A 22 1.03 5.91 -8.89
N PHE A 23 1.13 6.62 -10.01
CA PHE A 23 1.02 5.96 -11.32
C PHE A 23 2.06 6.52 -12.28
N SER A 24 2.52 5.65 -13.16
CA SER A 24 3.25 6.01 -14.37
C SER A 24 2.46 5.55 -15.58
N PHE A 25 2.69 6.16 -16.73
CA PHE A 25 2.11 5.69 -17.98
C PHE A 25 3.12 4.78 -18.68
N ASP A 26 2.71 3.56 -19.01
CA ASP A 26 3.54 2.63 -19.80
C ASP A 26 3.12 2.71 -21.28
N PRO A 27 3.96 3.28 -22.18
CA PRO A 27 3.64 3.38 -23.61
C PRO A 27 3.52 2.04 -24.33
N LYS A 28 4.15 0.97 -23.82
CA LYS A 28 4.09 -0.38 -24.41
C LYS A 28 2.74 -1.05 -24.12
N LEU A 29 2.20 -0.82 -22.92
CA LEU A 29 0.90 -1.34 -22.50
C LEU A 29 -0.27 -0.42 -22.88
N GLY A 30 0.02 0.86 -23.14
CA GLY A 30 -1.01 1.87 -23.44
C GLY A 30 -1.92 2.16 -22.25
N SER A 31 -1.46 1.87 -21.02
CA SER A 31 -2.24 1.98 -19.79
C SER A 31 -1.41 2.56 -18.66
N LYS A 32 -2.09 3.02 -17.60
CA LYS A 32 -1.44 3.38 -16.34
C LYS A 32 -0.92 2.11 -15.66
N VAL A 33 0.26 2.22 -15.08
CA VAL A 33 0.83 1.25 -14.15
C VAL A 33 0.82 1.92 -12.78
N TYR A 34 0.17 1.27 -11.82
CA TYR A 34 0.03 1.78 -10.46
C TYR A 34 1.05 1.14 -9.54
N ASP A 35 1.58 1.94 -8.63
CA ASP A 35 2.43 1.48 -7.54
C ASP A 35 1.93 2.06 -6.23
N TYR A 36 2.33 1.41 -5.15
CA TYR A 36 1.89 1.72 -3.80
C TYR A 36 3.09 1.70 -2.86
N GLU A 37 3.02 2.48 -1.80
CA GLU A 37 3.95 2.41 -0.66
C GLU A 37 3.18 2.01 0.62
N PRO A 38 2.60 0.80 0.66
CA PRO A 38 1.70 0.41 1.72
C PRO A 38 2.45 0.10 3.03
N ASN A 39 1.76 0.31 4.15
CA ASN A 39 2.28 -0.02 5.50
C ASN A 39 1.52 -1.18 6.16
N TYR A 40 0.36 -1.55 5.62
CA TYR A 40 -0.52 -2.54 6.25
C TYR A 40 -0.92 -3.67 5.30
N PHE A 41 -1.09 -3.42 4.00
CA PHE A 41 -1.62 -4.42 3.05
C PHE A 41 -0.84 -4.53 1.74
N LYS A 42 -0.77 -5.75 1.21
CA LYS A 42 -0.13 -6.12 -0.06
C LYS A 42 -1.07 -5.85 -1.25
N PHE A 43 -0.95 -4.68 -1.87
CA PHE A 43 -1.84 -4.25 -2.97
C PHE A 43 -1.60 -5.02 -4.27
N ASP A 44 -0.38 -5.47 -4.52
CA ASP A 44 0.01 -6.37 -5.60
C ASP A 44 -0.82 -7.67 -5.61
N MET A 45 -1.20 -8.16 -4.43
CA MET A 45 -2.10 -9.31 -4.27
C MET A 45 -3.58 -8.90 -4.26
N LEU A 46 -3.93 -7.86 -3.50
CA LEU A 46 -5.34 -7.47 -3.32
C LEU A 46 -6.00 -6.98 -4.61
N VAL A 47 -5.28 -6.24 -5.45
CA VAL A 47 -5.83 -5.66 -6.68
C VAL A 47 -6.37 -6.75 -7.63
N PRO A 48 -5.57 -7.76 -8.04
CA PRO A 48 -6.06 -8.80 -8.93
C PRO A 48 -7.15 -9.67 -8.28
N ASP A 49 -6.98 -10.07 -7.02
CA ASP A 49 -7.89 -11.03 -6.36
C ASP A 49 -9.27 -10.44 -6.08
N PHE A 50 -9.33 -9.16 -5.72
CA PHE A 50 -10.58 -8.47 -5.43
C PHE A 50 -11.10 -7.63 -6.59
N LYS A 51 -10.38 -7.61 -7.72
CA LYS A 51 -10.69 -6.81 -8.92
C LYS A 51 -10.90 -5.34 -8.54
N ILE A 52 -9.93 -4.79 -7.82
CA ILE A 52 -9.97 -3.42 -7.34
C ILE A 52 -9.93 -2.48 -8.55
N ASN A 53 -10.86 -1.52 -8.59
CA ASN A 53 -10.76 -0.42 -9.54
C ASN A 53 -9.79 0.62 -8.99
N GLU A 54 -8.56 0.59 -9.50
CA GLU A 54 -7.45 1.45 -9.09
C GLU A 54 -7.64 2.92 -9.45
N ASP A 55 -8.55 3.27 -10.37
CA ASP A 55 -8.93 4.68 -10.61
C ASP A 55 -10.00 5.19 -9.63
N SER A 56 -10.69 4.30 -8.90
CA SER A 56 -11.85 4.66 -8.09
C SER A 56 -11.97 3.77 -6.85
N PHE A 57 -11.07 4.00 -5.89
CA PHE A 57 -11.09 3.35 -4.58
C PHE A 57 -11.40 4.34 -3.46
N LYS A 58 -12.34 3.95 -2.59
CA LYS A 58 -12.80 4.76 -1.45
C LYS A 58 -12.94 3.88 -0.21
N LEU A 59 -13.12 4.50 0.95
CA LEU A 59 -13.29 3.79 2.23
C LEU A 59 -14.39 2.71 2.20
N GLY A 60 -15.50 2.93 1.48
CA GLY A 60 -16.54 1.92 1.33
C GLY A 60 -16.05 0.67 0.59
N ASN A 61 -15.16 0.83 -0.41
CA ASN A 61 -14.56 -0.29 -1.12
C ASN A 61 -13.61 -1.06 -0.20
N ALA A 62 -12.80 -0.34 0.59
CA ALA A 62 -11.93 -0.95 1.60
C ALA A 62 -12.74 -1.76 2.63
N GLN A 63 -13.85 -1.21 3.14
CA GLN A 63 -14.77 -1.93 4.02
C GLN A 63 -15.33 -3.21 3.38
N HIS A 64 -15.66 -3.17 2.09
CA HIS A 64 -16.13 -4.35 1.37
C HIS A 64 -15.04 -5.41 1.20
N ILE A 65 -13.79 -5.02 0.99
CA ILE A 65 -12.67 -5.97 0.91
C ILE A 65 -12.44 -6.61 2.28
N ILE A 66 -12.38 -5.83 3.36
CA ILE A 66 -12.25 -6.38 4.72
C ILE A 66 -13.40 -7.34 5.02
N ALA A 67 -14.63 -7.03 4.62
CA ALA A 67 -15.76 -7.96 4.78
C ALA A 67 -15.50 -9.31 4.08
N LYS A 68 -14.98 -9.28 2.85
CA LYS A 68 -14.64 -10.51 2.11
C LYS A 68 -13.53 -11.31 2.75
N LEU A 69 -12.48 -10.64 3.24
CA LEU A 69 -11.40 -11.28 4.00
C LEU A 69 -11.90 -11.88 5.33
N CYS A 70 -13.03 -11.40 5.84
CA CYS A 70 -13.72 -11.94 7.02
C CYS A 70 -14.78 -13.00 6.71
N GLY A 71 -14.94 -13.46 5.46
CA GLY A 71 -15.99 -14.44 5.10
C GLY A 71 -17.38 -13.87 4.85
N PHE A 72 -17.49 -12.56 4.59
CA PHE A 72 -18.75 -11.90 4.27
C PHE A 72 -18.76 -11.35 2.83
N THR A 73 -19.93 -11.29 2.20
CA THR A 73 -20.02 -10.70 0.86
C THR A 73 -20.03 -9.17 0.91
N LYS A 74 -20.63 -8.61 1.97
CA LYS A 74 -20.84 -7.17 2.14
C LYS A 74 -20.57 -6.73 3.57
N TRP A 75 -20.01 -5.53 3.71
CA TRP A 75 -19.76 -4.91 5.01
C TRP A 75 -21.02 -4.79 5.89
N VAL A 76 -22.17 -4.49 5.30
CA VAL A 76 -23.45 -4.36 6.04
C VAL A 76 -23.90 -5.68 6.66
N GLU A 77 -23.56 -6.82 6.07
CA GLU A 77 -23.85 -8.15 6.64
C GLU A 77 -23.02 -8.38 7.89
N LEU A 78 -21.73 -8.04 7.82
CA LEU A 78 -20.80 -8.11 8.96
C LEU A 78 -21.28 -7.25 10.14
N LEU A 79 -21.77 -6.04 9.89
CA LEU A 79 -22.29 -5.15 10.95
C LEU A 79 -23.53 -5.68 11.68
N LYS A 80 -24.29 -6.57 11.04
CA LYS A 80 -25.53 -7.14 11.57
C LYS A 80 -25.36 -8.57 12.07
N ALA A 81 -24.15 -9.11 11.96
CA ALA A 81 -23.86 -10.49 12.27
C ALA A 81 -23.98 -10.77 13.78
N LEU A 82 -24.31 -12.01 14.10
CA LEU A 82 -24.35 -12.48 15.48
C LEU A 82 -22.93 -12.55 16.07
N PRO A 83 -22.77 -12.45 17.40
CA PRO A 83 -21.46 -12.42 18.05
C PRO A 83 -20.51 -13.55 17.61
N ALA A 84 -21.00 -14.80 17.55
CA ALA A 84 -20.20 -15.94 17.12
C ALA A 84 -19.65 -15.80 15.70
N ARG A 85 -20.47 -15.28 14.78
CA ARG A 85 -20.07 -15.04 13.40
C ARG A 85 -19.07 -13.89 13.27
N VAL A 86 -19.21 -12.85 14.09
CA VAL A 86 -18.22 -11.76 14.17
C VAL A 86 -16.89 -12.28 14.71
N GLU A 87 -16.92 -13.13 15.74
CA GLU A 87 -15.72 -13.75 16.29
C GLU A 87 -15.00 -14.64 15.27
N LEU A 88 -15.76 -15.49 14.55
CA LEU A 88 -15.22 -16.29 13.46
C LEU A 88 -14.59 -15.41 12.37
N ALA A 89 -15.21 -14.27 12.03
CA ALA A 89 -14.64 -13.33 11.07
C ALA A 89 -13.29 -12.75 11.48
N ILE A 90 -13.11 -12.47 12.78
CA ILE A 90 -11.81 -12.05 13.32
C ILE A 90 -10.80 -13.17 13.19
N LEU A 91 -11.18 -14.40 13.55
CA LEU A 91 -10.28 -15.55 13.47
C LEU A 91 -9.85 -15.83 12.02
N LEU A 92 -10.77 -15.77 11.05
CA LEU A 92 -10.45 -15.90 9.63
C LEU A 92 -9.50 -14.80 9.16
N PHE A 93 -9.76 -13.55 9.56
CA PHE A 93 -8.90 -12.43 9.18
C PHE A 93 -7.51 -12.54 9.82
N ASP A 94 -7.43 -12.90 11.11
CA ASP A 94 -6.16 -12.92 11.82
C ASP A 94 -5.29 -14.13 11.45
N ASN A 95 -5.89 -15.21 10.94
CA ASN A 95 -5.24 -16.46 10.54
C ASN A 95 -5.34 -16.71 9.03
N MET A 96 -5.37 -15.66 8.21
CA MET A 96 -5.47 -15.79 6.75
C MET A 96 -4.24 -16.46 6.11
N ASP A 97 -3.11 -16.46 6.80
CA ASP A 97 -1.88 -17.21 6.50
C ASP A 97 -2.06 -18.73 6.68
N ARG A 98 -3.07 -19.15 7.46
CA ARG A 98 -3.36 -20.53 7.83
C ARG A 98 -4.52 -21.15 7.07
N VAL A 99 -5.52 -20.36 6.74
CA VAL A 99 -6.70 -20.82 6.00
C VAL A 99 -7.33 -19.67 5.26
N SER A 100 -7.43 -19.81 3.94
CA SER A 100 -8.18 -18.86 3.14
C SER A 100 -9.68 -18.96 3.43
N VAL A 101 -10.39 -17.83 3.33
CA VAL A 101 -11.86 -17.81 3.44
C VAL A 101 -12.52 -18.78 2.45
N ARG A 102 -11.97 -18.90 1.24
CA ARG A 102 -12.49 -19.80 0.21
C ARG A 102 -12.45 -21.24 0.67
N ASP A 103 -11.31 -21.68 1.19
CA ASP A 103 -11.11 -23.08 1.57
C ASP A 103 -11.82 -23.40 2.88
N TRP A 104 -11.99 -22.40 3.76
CA TRP A 104 -12.90 -22.49 4.91
C TRP A 104 -14.35 -22.75 4.48
N GLU A 105 -14.89 -21.96 3.55
CA GLU A 105 -16.25 -22.13 3.06
C GLU A 105 -16.43 -23.46 2.31
N GLU A 106 -15.41 -23.90 1.55
CA GLU A 106 -15.41 -25.23 0.92
C GLU A 106 -15.42 -26.36 1.95
N TYR A 107 -14.60 -26.24 3.01
CA TYR A 107 -14.57 -27.20 4.10
C TYR A 107 -15.94 -27.35 4.78
N ILE A 108 -16.59 -26.24 5.11
CA ILE A 108 -17.93 -26.26 5.70
C ILE A 108 -18.97 -26.80 4.72
N SER A 109 -18.94 -26.35 3.46
CA SER A 109 -19.88 -26.80 2.42
C SER A 109 -19.80 -28.32 2.20
N ARG A 110 -18.59 -28.90 2.24
CA ARG A 110 -18.40 -30.34 2.16
C ARG A 110 -19.05 -31.07 3.33
N ILE A 111 -18.83 -30.61 4.56
CA ILE A 111 -19.44 -31.22 5.76
C ILE A 111 -20.97 -31.14 5.68
N GLU A 112 -21.51 -29.97 5.35
CA GLU A 112 -22.95 -29.75 5.19
C GLU A 112 -23.55 -30.69 4.13
N THR A 113 -22.87 -30.84 2.99
CA THR A 113 -23.33 -31.69 1.87
C THR A 113 -23.27 -33.17 2.19
N GLU A 114 -22.13 -33.65 2.71
CA GLU A 114 -21.91 -35.06 3.01
C GLU A 114 -22.84 -35.55 4.14
N ASN A 115 -23.08 -34.70 5.14
CA ASN A 115 -23.92 -35.04 6.28
C ASN A 115 -25.38 -34.59 6.12
N LYS A 116 -25.70 -33.83 5.06
CA LYS A 116 -27.02 -33.24 4.78
C LYS A 116 -27.55 -32.41 5.95
N VAL A 117 -26.67 -31.61 6.54
CA VAL A 117 -26.98 -30.70 7.66
C VAL A 117 -26.68 -29.26 7.25
N THR A 118 -27.22 -28.31 8.01
CA THR A 118 -26.80 -26.91 7.94
C THR A 118 -26.14 -26.57 9.27
N ILE A 119 -24.95 -25.99 9.20
CA ILE A 119 -24.17 -25.66 10.38
C ILE A 119 -24.38 -24.19 10.73
N ASP A 120 -24.85 -23.94 11.94
CA ASP A 120 -25.01 -22.59 12.48
C ASP A 120 -23.67 -21.90 12.83
N ASP A 121 -23.73 -20.61 13.11
CA ASP A 121 -22.55 -19.78 13.35
C ASP A 121 -21.75 -20.19 14.61
N ASP A 122 -22.42 -20.69 15.66
CA ASP A 122 -21.76 -21.13 16.89
C ASP A 122 -20.96 -22.42 16.64
N PHE A 123 -21.55 -23.37 15.91
CA PHE A 123 -20.85 -24.62 15.58
C PHE A 123 -19.74 -24.40 14.55
N ARG A 124 -19.93 -23.49 13.57
CA ARG A 124 -18.85 -23.03 12.66
C ARG A 124 -17.66 -22.49 13.44
N LEU A 125 -17.90 -21.61 14.43
CA LEU A 125 -16.85 -21.06 15.28
C LEU A 125 -16.12 -22.15 16.07
N GLN A 126 -16.86 -23.12 16.62
CA GLN A 126 -16.27 -24.25 17.35
C GLN A 126 -15.34 -25.08 16.45
N ILE A 127 -15.80 -25.46 15.25
CA ILE A 127 -15.01 -26.21 14.28
C ILE A 127 -13.72 -25.47 13.94
N PHE A 128 -13.79 -24.16 13.71
CA PHE A 128 -12.60 -23.38 13.37
C PHE A 128 -11.53 -23.46 14.46
N LYS A 129 -11.95 -23.29 15.72
CA LYS A 129 -11.05 -23.35 16.88
C LYS A 129 -10.40 -24.73 17.03
N GLU A 130 -11.19 -25.80 16.99
CA GLU A 130 -10.69 -27.16 17.23
C GLU A 130 -9.87 -27.73 16.07
N VAL A 131 -10.20 -27.36 14.82
CA VAL A 131 -9.58 -27.96 13.63
C VAL A 131 -8.40 -27.14 13.12
N PHE A 132 -8.51 -25.81 13.13
CA PHE A 132 -7.53 -24.93 12.46
C PHE A 132 -6.61 -24.18 13.42
N LEU A 133 -6.99 -23.98 14.69
CA LEU A 133 -6.10 -23.33 15.67
C LEU A 133 -5.23 -24.32 16.46
N GLU A 134 -5.77 -25.51 16.76
CA GLU A 134 -5.10 -26.49 17.64
C GLU A 134 -4.17 -27.47 16.93
N ARG A 135 -4.19 -27.55 15.59
CA ARG A 135 -3.38 -28.51 14.81
C ARG A 135 -2.21 -27.83 14.09
N GLU A 136 -1.06 -28.51 14.04
CA GLU A 136 0.05 -28.15 13.14
C GLU A 136 -0.41 -28.28 11.68
N GLN A 137 -0.01 -27.33 10.84
CA GLN A 137 -0.44 -27.24 9.44
C GLN A 137 0.70 -27.54 8.46
N ASP A 138 0.35 -28.25 7.39
CA ASP A 138 1.26 -28.59 6.29
C ASP A 138 1.16 -27.62 5.09
N VAL A 139 0.20 -26.68 5.12
CA VAL A 139 -0.11 -25.77 4.00
C VAL A 139 -0.08 -24.34 4.50
N TYR A 140 0.65 -23.49 3.78
CA TYR A 140 0.75 -22.05 4.03
C TYR A 140 -0.03 -21.28 2.96
N TYR A 141 -0.75 -20.25 3.38
CA TYR A 141 -1.47 -19.33 2.50
C TYR A 141 -0.79 -17.97 2.50
N ASP A 142 -0.96 -17.24 1.40
CA ASP A 142 -0.44 -15.88 1.32
C ASP A 142 -1.29 -14.92 2.16
N ASP A 143 -0.63 -14.23 3.11
CA ASP A 143 -1.24 -13.20 3.93
C ASP A 143 -1.29 -11.87 3.15
N TYR A 144 -2.49 -11.30 3.00
CA TYR A 144 -2.67 -10.00 2.35
C TYR A 144 -2.16 -8.82 3.18
N ARG A 145 -1.76 -9.05 4.43
CA ARG A 145 -1.18 -8.04 5.32
C ARG A 145 0.32 -8.03 5.19
N LEU A 146 0.90 -6.84 5.31
CA LEU A 146 2.34 -6.68 5.42
C LEU A 146 2.81 -7.08 6.82
N LEU A 147 3.80 -7.97 6.86
CA LEU A 147 4.53 -8.25 8.08
C LEU A 147 5.28 -6.98 8.53
N PRO A 148 5.54 -6.80 9.84
CA PRO A 148 6.25 -5.63 10.34
C PRO A 148 7.55 -5.30 9.59
N ASP A 149 8.28 -6.32 9.15
CA ASP A 149 9.56 -6.19 8.45
C ASP A 149 9.39 -5.90 6.93
N GLU A 150 8.19 -6.10 6.39
CA GLU A 150 7.81 -5.78 5.00
C GLU A 150 7.16 -4.40 4.87
N ARG A 151 6.85 -3.74 6.00
CA ARG A 151 6.24 -2.42 5.96
C ARG A 151 7.23 -1.45 5.35
N TYR A 152 6.76 -0.65 4.40
CA TYR A 152 7.49 0.55 4.02
C TYR A 152 7.75 1.34 5.31
N VAL A 153 9.01 1.72 5.55
CA VAL A 153 9.33 2.61 6.64
C VAL A 153 8.83 4.00 6.24
N GLN A 154 7.53 4.25 6.42
CA GLN A 154 7.03 5.62 6.53
C GLN A 154 7.60 6.17 7.84
N ASP A 155 8.69 6.92 7.73
CA ASP A 155 8.96 7.96 8.71
C ASP A 155 7.66 8.76 8.86
N ASN A 156 7.10 8.69 10.07
CA ASN A 156 5.73 9.04 10.43
C ASN A 156 5.20 10.29 9.71
N GLU A 157 3.89 10.30 9.39
CA GLU A 157 3.08 11.52 9.31
C GLU A 157 3.38 12.36 10.56
N SER A 158 4.32 13.28 10.39
CA SER A 158 4.71 14.21 11.41
C SER A 158 3.64 15.29 11.39
N ASN A 159 2.91 15.41 12.49
CA ASN A 159 2.21 16.66 12.82
C ASN A 159 3.27 17.73 13.14
N SER A 160 4.18 18.01 12.22
CA SER A 160 5.12 19.10 12.33
C SER A 160 4.33 20.38 12.18
N THR A 161 4.43 21.26 13.16
CA THR A 161 4.00 22.64 13.01
C THR A 161 5.03 23.47 12.23
N ALA A 162 6.15 22.87 11.79
CA ALA A 162 7.21 23.55 11.09
C ALA A 162 6.78 23.87 9.66
N LYS A 163 6.82 25.15 9.32
CA LYS A 163 6.55 25.65 7.98
C LYS A 163 7.82 26.21 7.36
N ILE A 164 8.01 25.94 6.09
CA ILE A 164 8.99 26.64 5.27
C ILE A 164 8.36 27.98 4.88
N THR A 165 9.01 29.06 5.28
CA THR A 165 8.50 30.43 5.10
C THR A 165 9.36 31.29 4.17
N PHE A 166 10.56 30.84 3.84
CA PHE A 166 11.46 31.50 2.90
C PHE A 166 12.34 30.47 2.17
N LEU A 167 12.80 30.84 0.99
CA LEU A 167 13.85 30.15 0.25
C LEU A 167 15.11 31.04 0.19
N PRO A 168 16.32 30.46 0.11
CA PRO A 168 16.62 29.02 0.14
C PRO A 168 16.32 28.40 1.52
N LEU A 169 16.15 27.07 1.54
CA LEU A 169 15.92 26.33 2.77
C LEU A 169 17.03 26.59 3.78
N ASN A 170 16.70 26.55 5.07
CA ASN A 170 17.73 26.55 6.10
C ASN A 170 18.57 25.27 6.01
N ARG A 171 19.73 25.28 6.67
CA ARG A 171 20.70 24.20 6.57
C ARG A 171 20.13 22.83 6.97
N ASP A 172 19.40 22.78 8.08
CA ASP A 172 18.90 21.51 8.62
C ASP A 172 17.84 20.90 7.70
N ASP A 173 16.92 21.72 7.19
CA ASP A 173 15.89 21.30 6.24
C ASP A 173 16.52 20.91 4.89
N ARG A 174 17.46 21.71 4.39
CA ARG A 174 18.15 21.41 3.13
C ARG A 174 18.87 20.07 3.19
N ASP A 175 19.58 19.78 4.28
CA ASP A 175 20.30 18.51 4.46
C ASP A 175 19.35 17.30 4.50
N GLU A 176 18.15 17.45 5.06
CA GLU A 176 17.12 16.39 5.06
C GLU A 176 16.52 16.18 3.67
N PHE A 177 16.16 17.27 2.99
CA PHE A 177 15.61 17.23 1.63
C PHE A 177 16.60 16.61 0.63
N ILE A 178 17.90 16.90 0.76
CA ILE A 178 18.94 16.28 -0.08
C ILE A 178 19.04 14.77 0.16
N LYS A 179 18.96 14.33 1.42
CA LYS A 179 18.97 12.89 1.75
C LYS A 179 17.76 12.18 1.16
N ALA A 180 16.58 12.79 1.27
CA ALA A 180 15.35 12.28 0.66
C ALA A 180 15.52 12.20 -0.86
N ALA A 181 15.97 13.27 -1.51
CA ALA A 181 16.14 13.32 -2.96
C ALA A 181 17.10 12.25 -3.49
N ASN A 182 18.23 12.01 -2.82
CA ASN A 182 19.15 10.94 -3.23
C ASN A 182 18.55 9.54 -3.08
N ARG A 183 17.81 9.29 -1.99
CA ARG A 183 17.13 8.00 -1.79
C ARG A 183 16.07 7.76 -2.86
N SER A 184 15.26 8.78 -3.11
CA SER A 184 14.22 8.77 -4.14
C SER A 184 14.81 8.62 -5.54
N PHE A 185 15.95 9.27 -5.81
CA PHE A 185 16.67 9.16 -7.07
C PHE A 185 17.05 7.71 -7.36
N GLU A 186 17.73 7.01 -6.45
CA GLU A 186 18.15 5.62 -6.71
C GLU A 186 16.95 4.71 -6.97
N ARG A 187 15.87 4.86 -6.19
CA ARG A 187 14.63 4.10 -6.40
C ARG A 187 14.01 4.33 -7.78
N ILE A 188 13.94 5.60 -8.21
CA ILE A 188 13.38 5.96 -9.52
C ILE A 188 14.30 5.49 -10.63
N PHE A 189 15.61 5.67 -10.47
CA PHE A 189 16.64 5.31 -11.43
C PHE A 189 16.62 3.81 -11.73
N GLU A 190 16.54 2.96 -10.70
CA GLU A 190 16.40 1.50 -10.86
C GLU A 190 15.13 1.12 -11.63
N ARG A 191 14.04 1.86 -11.43
CA ARG A 191 12.75 1.58 -12.04
C ARG A 191 12.66 2.00 -13.51
N ILE A 192 13.25 3.14 -13.87
CA ILE A 192 13.15 3.65 -15.24
C ILE A 192 14.14 3.00 -16.20
N GLU A 193 15.16 2.30 -15.68
CA GLU A 193 16.21 1.60 -16.44
C GLU A 193 16.70 2.41 -17.66
N PRO A 194 17.35 3.57 -17.44
CA PRO A 194 17.67 4.50 -18.53
C PRO A 194 18.69 3.87 -19.50
N GLU A 195 18.58 4.19 -20.79
CA GLU A 195 19.44 3.60 -21.84
C GLU A 195 20.93 3.92 -21.61
N ASN A 196 21.22 5.11 -21.07
CA ASN A 196 22.57 5.57 -20.74
C ASN A 196 22.75 5.78 -19.23
N PRO A 197 22.82 4.71 -18.41
CA PRO A 197 22.73 4.81 -16.96
C PRO A 197 23.87 5.59 -16.30
N GLU A 198 25.10 5.42 -16.78
CA GLU A 198 26.27 6.13 -16.25
C GLU A 198 26.16 7.65 -16.49
N LEU A 199 25.70 8.05 -17.69
CA LEU A 199 25.52 9.47 -18.03
C LEU A 199 24.35 10.08 -17.26
N THR A 200 23.22 9.38 -17.16
CA THR A 200 22.07 9.83 -16.38
C THR A 200 22.43 10.03 -14.91
N ARG A 201 23.20 9.10 -14.32
CA ARG A 201 23.68 9.21 -12.93
C ARG A 201 24.69 10.36 -12.78
N ALA A 202 25.53 10.62 -13.78
CA ALA A 202 26.46 11.75 -13.77
C ALA A 202 25.77 13.13 -13.84
N LEU A 203 24.58 13.21 -14.45
CA LEU A 203 23.78 14.43 -14.52
C LEU A 203 23.01 14.73 -13.22
N TRP A 204 22.83 13.74 -12.34
CA TRP A 204 22.10 13.92 -11.10
C TRP A 204 22.81 14.88 -10.15
N ASN A 205 22.08 15.89 -9.69
CA ASN A 205 22.55 16.85 -8.69
C ASN A 205 21.41 17.17 -7.70
N ALA A 206 21.42 16.49 -6.56
CA ALA A 206 20.42 16.67 -5.52
C ALA A 206 20.35 18.11 -5.01
N GLU A 207 21.48 18.81 -4.88
CA GLU A 207 21.50 20.21 -4.42
C GLU A 207 20.78 21.12 -5.41
N HIS A 208 21.06 20.96 -6.70
CA HIS A 208 20.39 21.74 -7.74
C HIS A 208 18.88 21.49 -7.76
N PHE A 209 18.47 20.22 -7.68
CA PHE A 209 17.05 19.85 -7.63
C PHE A 209 16.33 20.50 -6.45
N ILE A 210 16.90 20.41 -5.23
CA ILE A 210 16.31 21.00 -4.03
C ILE A 210 16.29 22.53 -4.08
N ASP A 211 17.36 23.16 -4.58
CA ASP A 211 17.51 24.62 -4.55
C ASP A 211 16.82 25.35 -5.71
N LYS A 212 16.49 24.67 -6.80
CA LYS A 212 16.01 25.28 -8.05
C LYS A 212 14.73 24.68 -8.62
N GLU A 213 14.50 23.39 -8.44
CA GLU A 213 13.43 22.68 -9.14
C GLU A 213 12.25 22.33 -8.23
N LEU A 214 12.52 22.05 -6.94
CA LEU A 214 11.52 21.49 -6.04
C LEU A 214 10.47 22.51 -5.56
N LEU A 215 10.90 23.68 -5.08
CA LEU A 215 10.03 24.70 -4.48
C LEU A 215 10.26 26.06 -5.12
N SER A 216 9.19 26.83 -5.27
CA SER A 216 9.20 28.21 -5.72
C SER A 216 8.58 29.14 -4.66
N GLU A 217 8.92 30.44 -4.72
CA GLU A 217 8.48 31.43 -3.71
C GLU A 217 6.94 31.55 -3.60
N ASP A 218 6.20 31.27 -4.67
CA ASP A 218 4.74 31.31 -4.71
C ASP A 218 4.08 30.14 -3.96
N MET A 219 4.83 29.09 -3.62
CA MET A 219 4.34 27.97 -2.81
C MET A 219 4.38 28.27 -1.30
N LEU A 220 4.99 29.37 -0.88
CA LEU A 220 5.21 29.69 0.54
C LEU A 220 4.06 30.51 1.16
N PRO A 221 3.77 30.33 2.46
CA PRO A 221 4.38 29.38 3.38
C PRO A 221 3.77 27.97 3.23
N ILE A 222 4.63 26.96 3.19
CA ILE A 222 4.24 25.56 3.03
C ILE A 222 4.60 24.75 4.28
N ASP A 223 3.82 23.72 4.56
CA ASP A 223 4.17 22.74 5.58
C ASP A 223 5.45 22.00 5.17
N ARG A 224 6.38 21.82 6.11
CA ARG A 224 7.70 21.25 5.82
C ARG A 224 7.62 19.81 5.34
N ASP A 225 6.80 18.99 5.99
CA ASP A 225 6.71 17.56 5.68
C ASP A 225 5.88 17.34 4.41
N TYR A 226 4.89 18.20 4.19
CA TYR A 226 4.20 18.27 2.90
C TYR A 226 5.15 18.68 1.76
N ALA A 227 6.02 19.67 1.97
CA ALA A 227 7.04 20.04 0.99
C ALA A 227 8.06 18.91 0.77
N LEU A 228 8.39 18.12 1.81
CA LEU A 228 9.26 16.96 1.66
C LEU A 228 8.62 15.87 0.77
N SER A 229 7.29 15.71 0.82
CA SER A 229 6.56 14.79 -0.06
C SER A 229 6.63 15.15 -1.55
N PHE A 230 6.96 16.41 -1.87
CA PHE A 230 7.17 16.85 -3.25
C PHE A 230 8.45 16.26 -3.85
N VAL A 231 9.42 15.88 -3.02
CA VAL A 231 10.67 15.26 -3.51
C VAL A 231 10.32 14.07 -4.38
N ASP A 232 9.54 13.11 -3.88
CA ASP A 232 9.15 11.94 -4.67
C ASP A 232 8.28 12.29 -5.88
N SER A 233 7.32 13.20 -5.69
CA SER A 233 6.32 13.54 -6.72
C SER A 233 6.93 14.22 -7.94
N PHE A 234 7.87 15.16 -7.73
CA PHE A 234 8.48 15.93 -8.82
C PHE A 234 9.74 15.28 -9.37
N LEU A 235 10.44 14.45 -8.58
CA LEU A 235 11.70 13.86 -8.98
C LEU A 235 11.54 12.86 -10.13
N VAL A 236 10.42 12.14 -10.22
CA VAL A 236 10.19 11.19 -11.34
C VAL A 236 10.31 11.89 -12.69
N GLY A 237 9.62 13.01 -12.87
CA GLY A 237 9.67 13.79 -14.10
C GLY A 237 11.06 14.36 -14.37
N TYR A 238 11.75 14.81 -13.31
CA TYR A 238 13.10 15.35 -13.41
C TYR A 238 14.11 14.29 -13.85
N VAL A 239 14.08 13.08 -13.26
CA VAL A 239 15.01 11.99 -13.63
C VAL A 239 14.77 11.52 -15.07
N ILE A 240 13.52 11.52 -15.54
CA ILE A 240 13.21 11.24 -16.95
C ILE A 240 13.84 12.28 -17.88
N GLN A 241 13.84 13.56 -17.49
CA GLN A 241 14.52 14.61 -18.26
C GLN A 241 16.03 14.42 -18.27
N LEU A 242 16.64 14.02 -17.15
CA LEU A 242 18.07 13.70 -17.10
C LEU A 242 18.41 12.51 -18.01
N ALA A 243 17.56 11.48 -18.03
CA ALA A 243 17.75 10.33 -18.93
C ALA A 243 17.67 10.75 -20.40
N ALA A 244 16.66 11.54 -20.77
CA ALA A 244 16.55 12.07 -22.14
C ALA A 244 17.77 12.94 -22.52
N GLN A 245 18.27 13.76 -21.60
CA GLN A 245 19.48 14.56 -21.82
C GLN A 245 20.74 13.70 -21.99
N ALA A 246 20.85 12.61 -21.22
CA ALA A 246 21.95 11.65 -21.36
C ALA A 246 21.92 10.97 -22.73
N ASP A 247 20.73 10.61 -23.23
CA ASP A 247 20.56 10.00 -24.54
C ASP A 247 20.98 10.96 -25.67
N GLU A 248 20.60 12.23 -25.58
CA GLU A 248 21.04 13.27 -26.51
C GLU A 248 22.58 13.45 -26.49
N GLN A 249 23.19 13.44 -25.30
CA GLN A 249 24.65 13.54 -25.16
C GLN A 249 25.39 12.33 -25.73
N ALA A 250 24.81 11.13 -25.59
CA ALA A 250 25.37 9.89 -26.14
C ALA A 250 25.28 9.83 -27.66
N GLN A 251 24.23 10.41 -28.27
CA GLN A 251 24.06 10.49 -29.73
C GLN A 251 24.93 11.58 -30.39
N GLY A 252 25.38 12.57 -29.61
CA GLY A 252 26.26 13.65 -30.06
C GLY A 252 27.77 13.36 -29.97
N GLN A 253 28.17 12.18 -29.48
CA GLN A 253 29.55 11.67 -29.46
C GLN A 253 29.82 10.73 -30.62
#